data_AF-A0AAV0Z913-F1
#
_entry.id   AF-A0AAV0Z913-F1
#
_cell.length_a   1.000
_cell.length_b   1.000
_cell.length_c   1.000
_cell.angle_alpha   90.00
_cell.angle_beta   90.00
_cell.angle_gamma   90.00
#
_symmetry.space_group_name_H-M   'P 1'
#
loop_
_entity.id
_entity.type
_entity.pdbx_description
1 polymer ?
#
loop_
_entity_poly.entity_id
_entity_poly.type
_entity_poly.pdbx_seq_one_letter_code
_entity_poly.pdbx_strand_id
1 'polypeptide(L)'
;MEENKKWMHKETERQRRQEMANLCTNLRSLLPLEYIKGKRSISDHVNEAMNYINHLQIKVKQLEAKKEELTNMSSLNTNVPQTESTSATNLQPFVIVQPFPGGIEIVCSYSFKKCFFPLSKVLFMLAKEGLNVISCTSNKIDGRFIYNILSEDPIMTGVDFSELQRKLTEAVSSSSLPESSSEPQNWQYLEKNVYFQSF
;
A
#
# COMPACT_ATOMS: atom_id res chain seq x y z
N MET A 1 -64.13 16.13 -7.73
CA MET A 1 -62.81 16.81 -7.75
C MET A 1 -62.08 16.69 -6.42
N GLU A 2 -62.75 16.86 -5.26
CA GLU A 2 -62.18 16.68 -3.91
C GLU A 2 -61.52 15.31 -3.67
N GLU A 3 -62.19 14.21 -4.06
CA GLU A 3 -61.71 12.85 -3.82
C GLU A 3 -60.42 12.53 -4.58
N ASN A 4 -60.28 13.05 -5.79
CA ASN A 4 -59.06 12.85 -6.60
C ASN A 4 -57.85 13.56 -5.95
N LYS A 5 -58.05 14.78 -5.42
CA LYS A 5 -57.00 15.50 -4.67
C LYS A 5 -56.58 14.71 -3.42
N LYS A 6 -57.55 14.17 -2.67
CA LYS A 6 -57.29 13.35 -1.48
C LYS A 6 -56.50 12.07 -1.82
N TRP A 7 -56.85 11.40 -2.92
CA TRP A 7 -56.14 10.21 -3.39
C TRP A 7 -54.71 10.54 -3.81
N MET A 8 -54.51 11.60 -4.60
CA MET A 8 -53.18 12.07 -5.02
C MET A 8 -52.28 12.39 -3.82
N HIS A 9 -52.78 13.12 -2.81
CA HIS A 9 -52.01 13.39 -1.59
C HIS A 9 -51.61 12.11 -0.83
N LYS A 10 -52.52 11.13 -0.75
CA LYS A 10 -52.25 9.84 -0.11
C LYS A 10 -51.16 9.07 -0.87
N GLU A 11 -51.19 9.10 -2.19
CA GLU A 11 -50.20 8.42 -3.02
C GLU A 11 -48.82 9.10 -2.94
N THR A 12 -48.78 10.44 -2.95
CA THR A 12 -47.53 11.18 -2.73
C THR A 12 -46.90 10.85 -1.37
N GLU A 13 -47.69 10.82 -0.29
CA GLU A 13 -47.17 10.48 1.04
C GLU A 13 -46.75 9.00 1.13
N ARG A 14 -47.47 8.09 0.44
CA ARG A 14 -47.05 6.69 0.32
C ARG A 14 -45.69 6.57 -0.35
N GLN A 15 -45.51 7.23 -1.50
CA GLN A 15 -44.26 7.23 -2.24
C GLN A 15 -43.11 7.79 -1.38
N ARG A 16 -43.34 8.91 -0.68
CA ARG A 16 -42.36 9.50 0.23
C ARG A 16 -41.91 8.53 1.34
N ARG A 17 -42.83 7.75 1.91
CA ARG A 17 -42.49 6.73 2.93
C ARG A 17 -41.75 5.54 2.35
N GLN A 18 -42.10 5.13 1.13
CA GLN A 18 -41.42 4.03 0.45
C GLN A 18 -39.98 4.40 0.10
N GLU A 19 -39.74 5.63 -0.36
CA GLU A 19 -38.39 6.16 -0.57
C GLU A 19 -37.58 6.20 0.73
N MET A 20 -38.17 6.71 1.82
CA MET A 20 -37.51 6.72 3.12
C MET A 20 -37.16 5.30 3.61
N ALA A 21 -38.07 4.34 3.44
CA ALA A 21 -37.82 2.94 3.80
C ALA A 21 -36.65 2.36 2.98
N ASN A 22 -36.62 2.61 1.67
CA ASN A 22 -35.54 2.17 0.79
C ASN A 22 -34.18 2.75 1.21
N LEU A 23 -34.14 4.05 1.56
CA LEU A 23 -32.91 4.68 2.06
C LEU A 23 -32.43 4.04 3.37
N CYS A 24 -33.35 3.76 4.30
CA CYS A 24 -33.01 3.11 5.57
C CYS A 24 -32.49 1.68 5.35
N THR A 25 -33.07 0.92 4.42
CA THR A 25 -32.57 -0.42 4.06
C THR A 25 -31.20 -0.36 3.40
N ASN A 26 -30.97 0.62 2.52
CA ASN A 26 -29.68 0.84 1.89
C ASN A 26 -28.62 1.20 2.93
N LEU A 27 -28.91 2.12 3.84
CA LEU A 27 -28.03 2.48 4.94
C LEU A 27 -27.63 1.24 5.75
N ARG A 28 -28.60 0.42 6.16
CA ARG A 28 -28.33 -0.82 6.92
C ARG A 28 -27.42 -1.78 6.16
N SER A 29 -27.57 -1.89 4.84
CA SER A 29 -26.76 -2.79 4.00
C SER A 29 -25.29 -2.38 3.88
N LEU A 30 -24.97 -1.10 4.10
CA LEU A 30 -23.60 -0.58 4.04
C LEU A 30 -22.83 -0.75 5.36
N LEU A 31 -23.53 -1.12 6.44
CA LEU A 31 -22.93 -1.25 7.76
C LEU A 31 -22.37 -2.66 7.98
N PRO A 32 -21.20 -2.79 8.62
CA PRO A 32 -20.67 -4.09 9.02
C PRO A 32 -21.60 -4.81 10.00
N LEU A 33 -21.54 -6.14 10.00
CA LEU A 33 -22.40 -6.99 10.82
C LEU A 33 -22.31 -6.65 12.31
N GLU A 34 -21.12 -6.26 12.78
CA GLU A 34 -20.84 -5.91 14.17
C GLU A 34 -21.69 -4.73 14.66
N TYR A 35 -21.96 -3.77 13.76
CA TYR A 35 -22.71 -2.55 14.06
C TYR A 35 -24.23 -2.74 13.94
N ILE A 36 -24.68 -3.76 13.20
CA ILE A 36 -26.11 -4.01 12.99
C ILE A 36 -26.66 -5.19 13.80
N LYS A 37 -25.78 -6.03 14.37
CA LYS A 37 -26.17 -7.22 15.12
C LYS A 37 -26.96 -6.82 16.37
N GLY A 38 -28.15 -7.40 16.53
CA GLY A 38 -29.04 -7.12 17.67
C GLY A 38 -29.78 -5.78 17.59
N LYS A 39 -29.47 -4.91 16.62
CA LYS A 39 -30.13 -3.61 16.42
C LYS A 39 -31.27 -3.75 15.43
N ARG A 40 -32.49 -3.43 15.86
CA ARG A 40 -33.70 -3.63 15.03
C ARG A 40 -34.35 -2.33 14.57
N SER A 41 -34.14 -1.20 15.26
CA SER A 41 -34.79 0.06 14.88
C SER A 41 -33.97 0.84 13.85
N ILE A 42 -34.67 1.66 13.04
CA ILE A 42 -34.03 2.59 12.10
C ILE A 42 -33.14 3.58 12.84
N SER A 43 -33.59 4.06 14.00
CA SER A 43 -32.81 4.99 14.84
C SER A 43 -31.50 4.36 15.31
N ASP A 44 -31.51 3.09 15.71
CA ASP A 44 -30.28 2.37 16.05
C ASP A 44 -29.36 2.32 14.83
N HIS A 45 -29.87 1.97 13.65
CA HIS A 45 -29.03 1.86 12.44
C HIS A 45 -28.42 3.21 12.05
N VAL A 46 -29.17 4.31 12.19
CA VAL A 46 -28.66 5.66 11.96
C VAL A 46 -27.57 6.03 12.97
N ASN A 47 -27.76 5.71 14.26
CA ASN A 47 -26.76 5.97 15.28
C ASN A 47 -25.49 5.14 15.06
N GLU A 48 -25.65 3.85 14.74
CA GLU A 48 -24.52 2.96 14.46
C GLU A 48 -23.79 3.34 13.16
N ALA A 49 -24.49 3.93 12.19
CA ALA A 49 -23.84 4.52 11.02
C ALA A 49 -22.92 5.69 11.40
N MET A 50 -23.34 6.56 12.33
CA MET A 50 -22.45 7.61 12.83
C MET A 50 -21.22 7.05 13.55
N ASN A 51 -21.42 6.01 14.38
CA ASN A 51 -20.32 5.32 15.04
C ASN A 51 -19.33 4.72 14.03
N TYR A 52 -19.85 4.11 12.96
CA TYR A 52 -19.03 3.51 11.92
C TYR A 52 -18.25 4.55 11.13
N ILE A 53 -18.87 5.68 10.77
CA ILE A 53 -18.19 6.81 10.13
C ILE A 53 -17.02 7.30 10.99
N ASN A 54 -17.25 7.50 12.29
CA ASN A 54 -16.19 7.94 13.20
C ASN A 54 -15.03 6.91 13.30
N HIS A 55 -15.37 5.62 13.39
CA HIS A 55 -14.36 4.57 13.37
C HIS A 55 -13.52 4.59 12.08
N LEU A 56 -14.14 4.74 10.91
CA LEU A 56 -13.42 4.85 9.64
C LEU A 56 -12.52 6.10 9.60
N GLN A 57 -12.98 7.25 10.09
CA GLN A 57 -12.19 8.48 10.17
C GLN A 57 -10.94 8.28 11.04
N ILE A 58 -11.07 7.63 12.19
CA ILE A 58 -9.93 7.31 13.07
C ILE A 58 -8.96 6.35 12.35
N LYS A 59 -9.49 5.32 11.68
CA LYS A 59 -8.68 4.33 10.95
C LYS A 59 -7.88 4.98 9.81
N VAL A 60 -8.47 5.91 9.07
CA VAL A 60 -7.77 6.67 8.02
C VAL A 60 -6.60 7.44 8.61
N LYS A 61 -6.82 8.22 9.68
CA LYS A 61 -5.75 8.98 10.35
C LYS A 61 -4.63 8.09 10.86
N GLN A 62 -4.95 6.92 11.42
CA GLN A 62 -3.95 5.96 11.87
C GLN A 62 -3.12 5.39 10.71
N LEU A 63 -3.75 5.12 9.57
CA LEU A 63 -3.05 4.63 8.38
C LEU A 63 -2.17 5.72 7.75
N GLU A 64 -2.63 6.97 7.76
CA GLU A 64 -1.85 8.13 7.32
C GLU A 64 -0.61 8.33 8.20
N ALA A 65 -0.76 8.31 9.52
CA ALA A 65 0.36 8.42 10.45
C ALA A 65 1.39 7.28 10.27
N LYS A 66 0.92 6.03 10.10
CA LYS A 66 1.80 4.89 9.80
C LYS A 66 2.54 5.07 8.48
N LYS A 67 1.84 5.54 7.44
CA LYS A 67 2.46 5.82 6.14
C LYS A 67 3.56 6.86 6.29
N GLU A 68 3.29 7.95 7.01
CA GLU A 68 4.27 9.02 7.27
C GLU A 68 5.50 8.50 8.04
N GLU A 69 5.29 7.68 9.08
CA GLU A 69 6.37 7.03 9.84
C GLU A 69 7.26 6.19 8.93
N LEU A 70 6.68 5.31 8.11
CA LEU A 70 7.41 4.49 7.14
C LEU A 70 8.17 5.34 6.10
N THR A 71 7.57 6.42 5.60
CA THR A 71 8.25 7.34 4.66
C THR A 71 9.39 8.13 5.32
N ASN A 72 9.24 8.50 6.60
CA ASN A 72 10.25 9.23 7.36
C ASN A 72 11.41 8.30 7.74
N MET A 73 11.16 7.05 8.13
CA MET A 73 12.21 6.05 8.35
C MET A 73 13.04 5.77 7.09
N SER A 74 12.39 5.77 5.91
CA SER A 74 13.08 5.68 4.63
C SER A 74 14.00 6.89 4.37
N SER A 75 13.60 8.07 4.86
CA SER A 75 14.31 9.34 4.66
C SER A 75 15.34 9.66 5.75
N LEU A 76 15.26 9.05 6.94
CA LEU A 76 16.20 9.28 8.06
C LEU A 76 17.43 8.38 8.00
N ASN A 77 17.33 7.22 7.33
CA ASN A 77 18.47 6.33 7.14
C ASN A 77 19.56 6.88 6.20
N THR A 78 19.34 8.02 5.54
CA THR A 78 20.38 8.73 4.78
C THR A 78 21.29 9.60 5.65
N ASN A 79 20.93 9.87 6.92
CA ASN A 79 21.61 10.87 7.74
C ASN A 79 22.11 10.35 9.11
N VAL A 80 22.61 9.11 9.18
CA VAL A 80 23.40 8.69 10.37
C VAL A 80 24.87 9.03 10.13
N PRO A 81 25.49 9.95 10.89
CA PRO A 81 26.94 10.07 10.91
C PRO A 81 27.48 8.87 11.72
N GLN A 82 27.82 7.78 11.03
CA GLN A 82 28.53 6.68 11.67
C GLN A 82 30.03 6.95 11.66
N THR A 83 30.51 7.32 12.83
CA THR A 83 31.91 7.40 13.23
C THR A 83 32.51 6.00 13.40
N GLU A 84 32.46 5.10 12.41
CA GLU A 84 33.17 3.81 12.54
C GLU A 84 33.92 3.41 11.26
N SER A 85 35.24 3.53 11.39
CA SER A 85 36.32 2.73 10.82
C SER A 85 36.21 2.26 9.36
N THR A 86 37.12 2.84 8.58
CA THR A 86 37.73 2.39 7.32
C THR A 86 37.54 0.91 6.95
N SER A 87 37.15 0.68 5.67
CA SER A 87 37.34 -0.53 4.83
C SER A 87 36.10 -1.32 4.33
N ALA A 88 34.87 -0.80 4.42
CA ALA A 88 33.76 -1.36 3.62
C ALA A 88 33.80 -0.79 2.19
N THR A 89 34.47 -1.49 1.28
CA THR A 89 34.51 -1.20 -0.16
C THR A 89 33.08 -1.07 -0.73
N ASN A 90 32.90 -0.10 -1.62
CA ASN A 90 31.70 0.12 -2.44
C ASN A 90 31.49 -1.07 -3.41
N LEU A 91 31.22 -2.29 -2.92
CA LEU A 91 30.91 -3.38 -3.84
C LEU A 91 29.51 -3.18 -4.42
N GLN A 92 29.40 -3.42 -5.72
CA GLN A 92 28.14 -3.33 -6.43
C GLN A 92 27.13 -4.36 -5.92
N PRO A 93 25.82 -4.02 -5.94
CA PRO A 93 24.79 -5.01 -5.70
C PRO A 93 24.90 -6.13 -6.74
N PHE A 94 24.70 -7.37 -6.31
CA PHE A 94 24.70 -8.52 -7.21
C PHE A 94 23.47 -9.38 -6.95
N VAL A 95 23.00 -10.02 -8.02
CA VAL A 95 21.93 -11.02 -7.99
C VAL A 95 22.48 -12.31 -8.56
N ILE A 96 22.29 -13.40 -7.84
CA ILE A 96 22.64 -14.75 -8.26
C ILE A 96 21.37 -15.57 -8.31
N VAL A 97 21.13 -16.25 -9.42
CA VAL A 97 20.03 -17.20 -9.58
C VAL A 97 20.64 -18.60 -9.67
N GLN A 98 20.25 -19.48 -8.77
CA GLN A 98 20.76 -20.85 -8.69
C GLN A 98 19.61 -21.86 -8.65
N PRO A 99 19.75 -23.01 -9.30
CA PRO A 99 18.79 -24.09 -9.17
C PRO A 99 18.85 -24.68 -7.76
N PHE A 100 17.68 -24.93 -7.17
CA PHE A 100 17.53 -25.55 -5.85
C PHE A 100 16.65 -26.81 -5.99
N PRO A 101 16.82 -27.89 -5.20
CA PRO A 101 15.93 -29.04 -5.26
C PRO A 101 14.45 -28.64 -5.02
N GLY A 102 13.63 -28.67 -6.08
CA GLY A 102 12.23 -28.23 -6.04
C GLY A 102 11.97 -26.82 -6.58
N GLY A 103 13.00 -26.11 -7.08
CA GLY A 103 12.80 -24.89 -7.85
C GLY A 103 14.04 -24.01 -8.00
N ILE A 104 13.94 -22.74 -7.60
CA ILE A 104 14.94 -21.69 -7.85
C ILE A 104 15.25 -20.95 -6.55
N GLU A 105 16.54 -20.79 -6.26
CA GLU A 105 17.05 -19.91 -5.21
C GLU A 105 17.64 -18.64 -5.84
N ILE A 106 17.18 -17.49 -5.36
CA ILE A 106 17.66 -16.18 -5.80
C ILE A 106 18.30 -15.48 -4.60
N VAL A 107 19.59 -15.22 -4.71
CA VAL A 107 20.40 -14.54 -3.69
C VAL A 107 20.73 -13.14 -4.17
N CYS A 108 20.26 -12.14 -3.42
CA CYS A 108 20.53 -10.73 -3.71
C CYS A 108 21.33 -10.10 -2.58
N SER A 109 22.51 -9.56 -2.89
CA SER A 109 23.34 -8.84 -1.92
C SER A 109 23.24 -7.33 -2.14
N TYR A 110 23.02 -6.58 -1.05
CA TYR A 110 22.80 -5.14 -1.10
C TYR A 110 23.45 -4.37 0.05
N SER A 111 23.93 -3.16 -0.23
CA SER A 111 24.52 -2.25 0.76
C SER A 111 23.60 -1.05 0.99
N PHE A 112 23.32 -0.73 2.25
CA PHE A 112 22.38 0.33 2.65
C PHE A 112 22.90 1.76 2.35
N LYS A 113 24.17 1.90 1.93
CA LYS A 113 24.83 3.20 1.86
C LYS A 113 24.37 4.10 0.71
N LYS A 114 23.70 3.57 -0.32
CA LYS A 114 23.22 4.39 -1.45
C LYS A 114 21.78 4.12 -1.88
N CYS A 115 21.20 2.98 -1.54
CA CYS A 115 19.91 2.58 -2.08
C CYS A 115 19.18 1.64 -1.11
N PHE A 116 17.89 1.37 -1.35
CA PHE A 116 17.14 0.27 -0.75
C PHE A 116 17.05 -0.91 -1.72
N PHE A 117 16.98 -2.14 -1.23
CA PHE A 117 16.75 -3.31 -2.08
C PHE A 117 15.29 -3.26 -2.57
N PRO A 118 15.02 -3.23 -3.89
CA PRO A 118 13.68 -3.07 -4.42
C PRO A 118 12.91 -4.41 -4.39
N LEU A 119 12.72 -4.98 -3.19
CA LEU A 119 12.11 -6.30 -2.99
C LEU A 119 10.74 -6.39 -3.66
N SER A 120 9.91 -5.34 -3.57
CA SER A 120 8.60 -5.29 -4.21
C SER A 120 8.68 -5.44 -5.73
N LYS A 121 9.62 -4.75 -6.38
CA LYS A 121 9.86 -4.84 -7.82
C LYS A 121 10.38 -6.22 -8.21
N VAL A 122 11.28 -6.79 -7.41
CA VAL A 122 11.81 -8.15 -7.60
C VAL A 122 10.67 -9.17 -7.52
N LEU A 123 9.89 -9.18 -6.44
CA LEU A 123 8.76 -10.11 -6.27
C LEU A 123 7.71 -9.96 -7.37
N PHE A 124 7.42 -8.73 -7.80
CA PHE A 124 6.50 -8.47 -8.90
C PHE A 124 6.99 -9.06 -10.23
N MET A 125 8.29 -8.94 -10.54
CA MET A 125 8.85 -9.55 -11.75
C MET A 125 8.84 -11.08 -11.67
N LEU A 126 9.13 -11.67 -10.52
CA LEU A 126 9.05 -13.13 -10.34
C LEU A 126 7.63 -13.62 -10.61
N ALA A 127 6.62 -12.96 -10.05
CA ALA A 127 5.22 -13.28 -10.32
C ALA A 127 4.86 -13.14 -11.81
N LYS A 128 5.39 -12.12 -12.50
CA LYS A 128 5.17 -11.91 -13.94
C LYS A 128 5.78 -13.03 -14.81
N GLU A 129 6.93 -13.55 -14.42
CA GLU A 129 7.61 -14.68 -15.09
C GLU A 129 6.98 -16.04 -14.72
N GLY A 130 5.90 -16.05 -13.93
CA GLY A 130 5.18 -17.27 -13.54
C GLY A 130 5.81 -18.04 -12.38
N LEU A 131 6.77 -17.44 -11.68
CA LEU A 131 7.48 -18.06 -10.57
C LEU A 131 6.69 -17.91 -9.26
N ASN A 132 6.42 -19.03 -8.60
CA ASN A 132 5.72 -19.06 -7.32
C ASN A 132 6.70 -18.96 -6.16
N VAL A 133 6.78 -17.78 -5.54
CA VAL A 133 7.68 -17.55 -4.39
C VAL A 133 7.17 -18.27 -3.14
N ILE A 134 7.93 -19.26 -2.67
CA ILE A 134 7.66 -20.06 -1.46
C ILE A 134 8.11 -19.30 -0.21
N SER A 135 9.31 -18.72 -0.24
CA SER A 135 9.87 -18.03 0.91
C SER A 135 10.81 -16.90 0.51
N CYS A 136 10.91 -15.89 1.38
CA CYS A 136 11.84 -14.79 1.24
C CYS A 136 12.43 -14.49 2.62
N THR A 137 13.73 -14.68 2.78
CA THR A 137 14.45 -14.41 4.03
C THR A 137 15.50 -13.33 3.81
N SER A 138 15.76 -12.53 4.85
CA SER A 138 16.75 -11.45 4.79
C SER A 138 17.73 -11.60 5.94
N ASN A 139 19.01 -11.64 5.62
CA ASN A 139 20.11 -11.76 6.57
C ASN A 139 21.03 -10.55 6.46
N LYS A 140 21.54 -10.05 7.59
CA LYS A 140 22.53 -8.97 7.61
C LYS A 140 23.91 -9.53 7.90
N ILE A 141 24.84 -9.40 6.94
CA ILE A 141 26.23 -9.87 7.06
C ILE A 141 27.15 -8.71 6.69
N ASP A 142 28.08 -8.34 7.59
CA ASP A 142 29.10 -7.30 7.36
C ASP A 142 28.57 -5.97 6.79
N GLY A 143 27.43 -5.50 7.32
CA GLY A 143 26.80 -4.27 6.88
C GLY A 143 26.02 -4.37 5.56
N ARG A 144 25.83 -5.58 5.03
CA ARG A 144 25.05 -5.88 3.82
C ARG A 144 23.83 -6.71 4.15
N PHE A 145 22.78 -6.49 3.37
CA PHE A 145 21.61 -7.35 3.38
C PHE A 145 21.71 -8.37 2.27
N ILE A 146 21.53 -9.63 2.63
CA ILE A 146 21.43 -10.76 1.72
C ILE A 146 19.98 -11.24 1.77
N TYR A 147 19.29 -11.16 0.64
CA TYR A 147 17.94 -11.69 0.49
C TYR A 147 18.02 -13.04 -0.22
N ASN A 148 17.46 -14.06 0.40
CA ASN A 148 17.32 -15.39 -0.18
C ASN A 148 15.84 -15.60 -0.50
N ILE A 149 15.52 -15.73 -1.77
CA ILE A 149 14.16 -15.96 -2.27
C ILE A 149 14.11 -17.36 -2.85
N LEU A 150 13.24 -18.21 -2.29
CA LEU A 150 12.99 -19.54 -2.81
C LEU A 150 11.69 -19.51 -3.61
N SER A 151 11.75 -19.97 -4.85
CA SER A 151 10.61 -20.15 -5.73
C SER A 151 10.45 -21.62 -6.08
N GLU A 152 9.21 -22.08 -6.17
CA GLU A 152 8.87 -23.36 -6.79
C GLU A 152 9.01 -23.21 -8.30
N ASP A 153 9.55 -24.23 -8.96
CA ASP A 153 9.55 -24.30 -10.42
C ASP A 153 8.21 -24.91 -10.86
N PRO A 154 7.38 -24.18 -11.64
CA PRO A 154 6.26 -24.81 -12.32
C PRO A 154 6.85 -25.77 -13.36
N ILE A 155 6.86 -27.06 -12.98
CA ILE A 155 7.20 -28.21 -13.81
C ILE A 155 6.73 -27.95 -15.24
N MET A 156 7.68 -27.67 -16.14
CA MET A 156 7.51 -27.29 -17.55
C MET A 156 7.35 -25.79 -17.89
N THR A 157 8.39 -24.98 -17.77
CA THR A 157 8.73 -24.02 -18.84
C THR A 157 10.21 -23.65 -18.80
N GLY A 158 10.82 -23.49 -19.98
CA GLY A 158 12.24 -23.16 -20.15
C GLY A 158 12.61 -21.76 -19.68
N VAL A 159 12.55 -21.52 -18.38
CA VAL A 159 13.04 -20.29 -17.75
C VAL A 159 14.56 -20.25 -17.93
N ASP A 160 15.04 -19.36 -18.80
CA ASP A 160 16.46 -19.09 -18.91
C ASP A 160 16.90 -18.33 -17.65
N PHE A 161 17.55 -19.06 -16.73
CA PHE A 161 18.10 -18.52 -15.49
C PHE A 161 19.04 -17.33 -15.75
N SER A 162 19.74 -17.31 -16.88
CA SER A 162 20.64 -16.21 -17.26
C SER A 162 19.86 -14.95 -17.63
N GLU A 163 18.75 -15.11 -18.36
CA GLU A 163 17.87 -14.00 -18.72
C GLU A 163 17.17 -13.43 -17.47
N LEU A 164 16.68 -14.31 -16.58
CA LEU A 164 16.09 -13.92 -15.31
C LEU A 164 17.09 -13.17 -14.43
N GLN A 165 18.31 -13.70 -14.28
CA GLN A 165 19.36 -13.04 -13.51
C GLN A 165 19.70 -11.66 -14.08
N ARG A 166 19.78 -11.52 -15.42
CA ARG A 166 20.01 -10.23 -16.08
C ARG A 166 18.90 -9.23 -15.78
N LYS A 167 17.63 -9.64 -15.96
CA LYS A 167 16.45 -8.79 -15.68
C LYS A 167 16.41 -8.33 -14.22
N LEU A 168 16.69 -9.23 -13.28
CA LEU A 168 16.73 -8.90 -11.86
C LEU A 168 17.88 -7.97 -11.52
N THR A 169 19.07 -8.20 -12.08
CA THR A 169 20.24 -7.33 -11.90
C THR A 169 19.93 -5.91 -12.40
N GLU A 170 19.36 -5.78 -13.61
CA GLU A 170 18.95 -4.50 -14.19
C GLU A 170 17.90 -3.77 -13.32
N ALA A 171 16.93 -4.51 -12.80
CA ALA A 171 15.90 -3.93 -11.95
C ALA A 171 16.41 -3.43 -10.60
N VAL A 172 17.43 -4.10 -10.05
CA VAL A 172 18.11 -3.77 -8.80
C VAL A 172 19.10 -2.61 -9.01
N SER A 173 19.75 -2.52 -10.17
CA SER A 173 20.62 -1.39 -10.53
C SER A 173 19.83 -0.13 -10.87
N SER A 174 18.67 -0.24 -11.52
CA SER A 174 17.82 0.91 -11.89
C SER A 174 17.09 1.58 -10.72
N SER A 175 17.15 1.01 -9.50
CA SER A 175 16.61 1.63 -8.28
C SER A 175 17.60 2.54 -7.55
N SER A 176 18.82 2.75 -8.08
CA SER A 176 19.71 3.75 -7.53
C SER A 176 19.21 5.16 -7.85
N LEU A 177 18.81 5.91 -6.82
CA LEU A 177 18.46 7.31 -6.93
C LEU A 177 19.64 8.07 -7.56
N PRO A 178 19.42 8.93 -8.57
CA PRO A 178 20.43 9.90 -8.96
C PRO A 178 20.68 10.85 -7.78
N GLU A 179 21.96 11.07 -7.45
CA GLU A 179 22.39 12.14 -6.55
C GLU A 179 21.83 13.47 -7.09
N SER A 180 20.74 13.96 -6.51
CA SER A 180 20.24 15.31 -6.80
C SER A 180 21.13 16.30 -6.05
N SER A 181 22.08 16.88 -6.77
CA SER A 181 22.80 18.06 -6.31
C SER A 181 21.83 19.26 -6.20
N SER A 182 21.99 20.01 -5.10
CA SER A 182 21.61 21.41 -4.86
C SER A 182 20.13 21.77 -4.61
N GLU A 183 19.84 22.14 -3.35
CA GLU A 183 18.73 22.96 -2.82
C GLU A 183 18.80 24.45 -3.29
N PRO A 184 17.90 25.36 -2.84
CA PRO A 184 16.42 25.31 -2.81
C PRO A 184 15.79 26.63 -3.32
N GLN A 185 14.52 26.67 -3.76
CA GLN A 185 13.76 27.93 -3.78
C GLN A 185 12.25 27.78 -3.48
N ASN A 186 11.86 28.40 -2.37
CA ASN A 186 10.72 29.30 -2.19
C ASN A 186 9.32 28.71 -1.90
N TRP A 187 9.02 28.54 -0.60
CA TRP A 187 7.69 28.19 -0.08
C TRP A 187 6.80 29.40 0.29
N GLN A 188 7.17 30.64 -0.02
CA GLN A 188 6.39 31.81 0.40
C GLN A 188 5.14 32.14 -0.45
N TYR A 189 4.76 31.30 -1.41
CA TYR A 189 3.66 31.63 -2.35
C TYR A 189 2.35 30.86 -2.18
N LEU A 190 2.21 29.95 -1.21
CA LEU A 190 0.97 29.15 -1.05
C LEU A 190 0.08 29.50 0.15
N GLU A 191 0.46 30.44 1.01
CA GLU A 191 -0.36 30.82 2.18
C GLU A 191 -1.41 31.92 1.93
N LYS A 192 -1.61 32.39 0.68
CA LYS A 192 -2.52 33.52 0.42
C LYS A 192 -3.82 33.25 -0.33
N ASN A 193 -4.17 32.01 -0.67
CA ASN A 193 -5.37 31.76 -1.49
C ASN A 193 -6.25 30.60 -1.00
N VAL A 194 -6.73 30.60 0.26
CA VAL A 194 -7.98 29.90 0.61
C VAL A 194 -8.68 30.59 1.78
N TYR A 195 -9.30 31.75 1.56
CA TYR A 195 -10.43 32.24 2.37
C TYR A 195 -11.23 33.25 1.53
N PHE A 196 -12.29 32.78 0.87
CA PHE A 196 -13.63 33.39 0.78
C PHE A 196 -14.43 32.74 -0.35
N GLN A 197 -15.44 31.94 0.01
CA GLN A 197 -16.79 31.98 -0.55
C GLN A 197 -17.64 30.91 0.15
N SER A 198 -18.36 31.34 1.18
CA SER A 198 -19.50 30.63 1.74
C SER A 198 -20.76 31.31 1.22
N PHE A 199 -21.66 30.55 0.59
CA PHE A 199 -23.09 30.84 0.54
C PHE A 199 -23.78 30.07 1.67
#